data_AF-A0A1F5UGN3-F1
#
_entry.id   AF-A0A1F5UGN3-F1
#
_cell.length_a   1.000
_cell.length_b   1.000
_cell.length_c   1.000
_cell.angle_alpha   90.00
_cell.angle_beta   90.00
_cell.angle_gamma   90.00
#
_symmetry.space_group_name_H-M   'P 1'
#
loop_
_entity.id
_entity.type
_entity.pdbx_description
1 polymer ?
#
loop_
_entity_poly.entity_id
_entity_poly.type
_entity_poly.pdbx_seq_one_letter_code
_entity_poly.pdbx_strand_id
1 'polypeptide(L)'
;MGFLGETVIAQVNPGEFVGEMAVIDSSPRSATVKAIANTELLELSKESYIVLKKESPVIAIKIMDVLLRLLSLRLRSTTAKMLKK
;
A
#
# COMPACT_ATOMS: atom_id res chain seq x y z
N MET A 1 -5.31 5.61 20.83
CA MET A 1 -5.38 7.07 20.98
C MET A 1 -5.53 7.68 19.58
N GLY A 2 -6.77 7.95 19.14
CA GLY A 2 -7.04 8.67 17.89
C GLY A 2 -7.12 10.17 18.18
N PHE A 3 -6.60 11.00 17.28
CA PHE A 3 -6.78 12.45 17.36
C PHE A 3 -8.23 12.80 17.00
N LEU A 4 -8.77 13.85 17.61
CA LEU A 4 -10.14 14.30 17.40
C LEU A 4 -10.35 14.60 15.89
N GLY A 5 -11.16 13.79 15.20
CA GLY A 5 -11.46 13.94 13.77
C GLY A 5 -10.84 12.90 12.82
N GLU A 6 -9.98 11.99 13.29
CA GLU A 6 -9.43 10.92 12.47
C GLU A 6 -10.32 9.67 12.47
N THR A 7 -10.61 9.11 11.28
CA THR A 7 -11.31 7.83 11.14
C THR A 7 -10.35 6.73 10.74
N VAL A 8 -10.28 5.66 11.53
CA VAL A 8 -9.51 4.46 11.19
C VAL A 8 -10.28 3.68 10.12
N ILE A 9 -9.75 3.64 8.89
CA ILE A 9 -10.37 2.96 7.74
C ILE A 9 -9.86 1.53 7.53
N ALA A 10 -8.67 1.22 8.04
CA ALA A 10 -8.04 -0.10 7.93
C ALA A 10 -7.00 -0.31 9.06
N GLN A 11 -6.73 -1.57 9.35
CA GLN A 11 -5.56 -2.02 10.11
C GLN A 11 -4.67 -2.83 9.19
N VAL A 12 -3.35 -2.73 9.40
CA VAL A 12 -2.33 -3.38 8.58
C VAL A 12 -1.54 -4.33 9.47
N ASN A 13 -1.34 -5.55 9.00
CA ASN A 13 -0.69 -6.64 9.74
C ASN A 13 0.69 -7.00 9.14
N PRO A 14 1.53 -7.76 9.86
CA PRO A 14 2.79 -8.27 9.32
C PRO A 14 2.60 -8.98 7.97
N GLY A 15 3.49 -8.69 7.01
CA GLY A 15 3.42 -9.22 5.65
C GLY A 15 2.51 -8.45 4.70
N GLU A 16 1.77 -7.45 5.18
CA GLU A 16 0.97 -6.58 4.33
C GLU A 16 1.76 -5.34 3.86
N PHE A 17 1.30 -4.76 2.75
CA PHE A 17 1.95 -3.64 2.08
C PHE A 17 1.21 -2.35 2.35
N VAL A 18 1.87 -1.20 2.31
CA VAL A 18 1.19 0.12 2.36
C VAL A 18 1.86 1.10 1.43
N GLY A 19 1.10 2.10 0.97
CA GLY A 19 1.64 3.18 0.14
C GLY A 19 1.95 2.76 -1.29
N GLU A 20 1.49 1.59 -1.73
CA GLU A 20 1.71 1.04 -3.07
C GLU A 20 1.08 1.89 -4.17
N MET A 21 -0.04 2.56 -3.87
CA MET A 21 -0.74 3.42 -4.81
C MET A 21 0.20 4.49 -5.38
N ALA A 22 0.88 5.22 -4.49
CA ALA A 22 1.79 6.30 -4.88
C ALA A 22 3.03 5.82 -5.67
N VAL A 23 3.43 4.55 -5.52
CA VAL A 23 4.50 3.95 -6.34
C VAL A 23 4.01 3.72 -7.77
N ILE A 24 2.74 3.37 -7.95
CA ILE A 24 2.13 3.05 -9.24
C ILE A 24 1.70 4.31 -9.99
N ASP A 25 0.92 5.19 -9.36
CA ASP A 25 0.21 6.28 -10.05
C ASP A 25 0.80 7.68 -9.78
N SER A 26 1.73 7.79 -8.83
CA SER A 26 2.31 9.08 -8.39
C SER A 26 1.32 10.09 -7.80
N SER A 27 0.13 9.65 -7.41
CA SER A 27 -0.85 10.48 -6.71
C SER A 27 -0.43 10.73 -5.25
N PRO A 28 -0.96 11.78 -4.59
CA PRO A 28 -0.80 11.97 -3.15
C PRO A 28 -1.19 10.73 -2.33
N ARG A 29 -0.63 10.58 -1.13
CA ARG A 29 -0.98 9.47 -0.22
C ARG A 29 -2.48 9.49 0.06
N SER A 30 -3.15 8.35 -0.13
CA SER A 30 -4.59 8.20 0.05
C SER A 30 -5.03 8.23 1.52
N ALA A 31 -4.11 7.89 2.44
CA ALA A 31 -4.33 7.93 3.89
C ALA A 31 -3.00 8.00 4.63
N THR A 32 -3.06 8.42 5.90
CA THR A 32 -1.95 8.34 6.85
C THR A 32 -1.85 6.92 7.42
N VAL A 33 -0.63 6.38 7.51
CA VAL A 33 -0.34 5.13 8.21
C VAL A 33 0.44 5.46 9.48
N LYS A 34 0.00 4.90 10.61
CA LYS A 34 0.64 5.10 11.92
C LYS A 34 0.91 3.74 12.56
N ALA A 35 2.15 3.51 12.96
CA ALA A 35 2.51 2.33 13.74
C ALA A 35 1.84 2.39 15.13
N ILE A 36 1.22 1.29 15.54
CA ILE A 36 0.56 1.14 16.86
C ILE A 36 1.38 0.28 17.83
N ALA A 37 2.47 -0.30 17.33
CA ALA A 37 3.44 -1.11 18.06
C ALA A 37 4.81 -0.95 17.40
N ASN A 38 5.87 -1.53 17.99
CA ASN A 38 7.17 -1.61 17.33
C ASN A 38 7.02 -2.38 16.02
N THR A 39 7.49 -1.78 14.91
CA THR A 39 7.31 -2.33 13.57
C THR A 39 8.59 -2.13 12.77
N GLU A 40 8.99 -3.17 12.06
CA GLU A 40 10.06 -3.13 11.07
C GLU A 40 9.43 -3.22 9.68
N LEU A 41 9.92 -2.41 8.74
CA LEU A 41 9.36 -2.28 7.40
C LEU A 41 10.49 -2.36 6.37
N LEU A 42 10.18 -3.01 5.24
CA LEU A 42 10.99 -2.89 4.03
C LEU A 42 10.43 -1.74 3.19
N GLU A 43 11.28 -0.79 2.82
CA GLU A 43 10.90 0.32 1.96
C GLU A 43 11.24 0.04 0.49
N LEU A 44 10.28 0.25 -0.40
CA LEU A 44 10.49 0.39 -1.83
C LEU A 44 10.08 1.80 -2.24
N SER A 45 11.06 2.69 -2.41
CA SER A 45 10.81 4.04 -2.91
C SER A 45 10.46 4.01 -4.40
N LYS A 46 9.82 5.09 -4.87
CA LYS A 46 9.51 5.26 -6.29
C LYS A 46 10.78 5.31 -7.13
N GLU A 47 11.81 5.96 -6.62
CA GLU A 47 13.12 6.11 -7.24
C GLU A 47 13.80 4.74 -7.38
N SER A 48 13.82 3.94 -6.30
CA SER A 48 14.34 2.56 -6.33
C SER A 48 13.54 1.68 -7.30
N TYR A 49 12.22 1.85 -7.38
CA TYR A 49 11.41 1.12 -8.35
C TYR A 49 11.70 1.53 -9.81
N ILE A 50 11.98 2.82 -10.07
CA ILE A 50 12.40 3.31 -11.39
C ILE A 50 13.75 2.71 -11.78
N VAL A 51 14.72 2.66 -10.86
CA VAL A 51 16.02 2.03 -11.09
C VAL A 51 15.84 0.54 -11.36
N LEU A 52 15.06 -0.15 -10.54
CA LEU A 52 14.79 -1.58 -10.69
C LEU A 52 14.14 -1.92 -12.04
N LYS A 53 13.24 -1.09 -12.56
CA LYS A 53 12.67 -1.27 -13.90
C LYS A 53 13.73 -1.24 -15.01
N LYS A 54 14.81 -0.50 -14.83
CA LYS A 54 15.91 -0.41 -15.80
C LYS A 54 16.90 -1.57 -15.65
N GLU A 55 17.27 -1.88 -14.41
CA GLU A 55 18.31 -2.88 -14.11
C GLU A 55 17.80 -4.32 -14.16
N SER A 56 16.56 -4.55 -13.73
CA SER A 56 15.93 -5.87 -13.74
C SER A 56 14.43 -5.82 -14.04
N PRO A 57 14.05 -5.68 -15.32
CA PRO A 57 12.65 -5.61 -15.74
C PRO A 57 11.81 -6.80 -15.25
N VAL A 58 12.39 -8.01 -15.23
CA VAL A 58 11.70 -9.23 -14.78
C VAL A 58 11.30 -9.14 -13.31
N ILE A 59 12.17 -8.61 -12.46
CA ILE A 59 11.84 -8.42 -11.03
C ILE A 59 10.80 -7.30 -10.89
N ALA A 60 10.95 -6.20 -11.62
CA ALA A 60 10.01 -5.09 -11.55
C ALA A 60 8.58 -5.50 -11.97
N ILE A 61 8.44 -6.38 -12.97
CA ILE A 61 7.15 -6.96 -13.38
C ILE A 61 6.58 -7.85 -12.26
N LYS A 62 7.39 -8.73 -11.64
CA LYS A 62 6.93 -9.56 -10.52
C LYS A 62 6.43 -8.72 -9.34
N ILE A 63 7.13 -7.63 -9.02
CA ILE A 63 6.68 -6.68 -7.99
C ILE A 63 5.36 -6.04 -8.42
N MET A 64 5.24 -5.59 -9.68
CA MET A 64 4.00 -5.01 -10.19
C MET A 64 2.81 -5.97 -10.04
N ASP A 65 2.98 -7.25 -10.39
CA ASP A 65 1.94 -8.28 -10.25
C ASP A 65 1.45 -8.42 -8.80
N VAL A 66 2.38 -8.36 -7.84
CA VAL A 66 2.06 -8.37 -6.41
C VAL A 66 1.27 -7.12 -6.02
N LEU A 67 1.72 -5.92 -6.41
CA LEU A 67 1.02 -4.67 -6.09
C LEU A 67 -0.39 -4.61 -6.72
N LEU A 68 -0.54 -5.03 -7.97
CA LEU A 68 -1.84 -5.09 -8.66
C LEU A 68 -2.80 -6.08 -7.99
N ARG A 69 -2.31 -7.24 -7.55
CA ARG A 69 -3.11 -8.21 -6.79
C ARG A 69 -3.58 -7.61 -5.46
N LEU A 70 -2.71 -6.91 -4.75
CA LEU A 70 -3.03 -6.25 -3.48
C LEU A 70 -4.09 -5.16 -3.67
N LEU A 71 -3.93 -4.28 -4.67
CA LEU A 71 -4.93 -3.27 -5.01
C LEU A 71 -6.28 -3.89 -5.36
N SER A 72 -6.28 -4.97 -6.14
CA SER A 72 -7.50 -5.69 -6.51
C SER A 72 -8.22 -6.28 -5.29
N LEU A 73 -7.47 -6.85 -4.33
CA LEU A 73 -8.02 -7.37 -3.08
C LEU A 73 -8.60 -6.25 -2.21
N ARG A 74 -7.88 -5.13 -2.11
CA ARG A 74 -8.32 -3.94 -1.35
C ARG A 74 -9.58 -3.33 -1.92
N LEU A 75 -9.65 -3.15 -3.24
CA LEU A 75 -10.83 -2.61 -3.90
C LEU A 75 -12.06 -3.48 -3.61
N ARG A 76 -11.96 -4.81 -3.76
CA ARG A 76 -13.04 -5.74 -3.42
C ARG A 76 -13.45 -5.65 -1.95
N SER A 77 -12.48 -5.64 -1.03
CA SER A 77 -12.74 -5.53 0.41
C SER A 77 -13.41 -4.20 0.77
N THR A 78 -12.93 -3.08 0.23
CA THR A 78 -13.48 -1.75 0.49
C THR A 78 -14.90 -1.63 -0.06
N THR A 79 -15.14 -2.05 -1.31
CA THR A 79 -16.49 -2.07 -1.89
C THR A 79 -17.44 -2.95 -1.06
N ALA A 80 -17.00 -4.13 -0.63
CA ALA A 80 -17.81 -5.00 0.23
C ALA A 80 -18.14 -4.37 1.59
N LYS A 81 -17.21 -3.61 2.19
CA LYS A 81 -17.46 -2.87 3.44
C LYS A 81 -18.46 -1.72 3.25
N MET A 82 -18.44 -1.06 2.10
CA MET A 82 -19.39 0.03 1.79
C MET A 82 -20.82 -0.47 1.59
N LEU A 83 -21.01 -1.68 1.04
CA LEU A 83 -22.33 -2.28 0.84
C LEU A 83 -22.97 -2.84 2.13
N LYS A 84 -22.19 -3.02 3.20
CA LYS A 84 -22.66 -3.54 4.50
C LYS A 84 -23.08 -2.44 5.48
N LYS A 85 -23.25 -1.21 4.97
CA LYS A 85 -23.64 -0.02 5.73
C LYS A 85 -25.05 0.38 5.31
#